data_AF-A0A6G0ZM28-F1
#
_entry.id   AF-A0A6G0ZM28-F1
#
_cell.length_a   1.000
_cell.length_b   1.000
_cell.length_c   1.000
_cell.angle_alpha   90.00
_cell.angle_beta   90.00
_cell.angle_gamma   90.00
#
_symmetry.space_group_name_H-M   'P 1'
#
loop_
_entity.id
_entity.type
_entity.pdbx_description
1 polymer ?
#
loop_
_entity_poly.entity_id
_entity_poly.type
_entity_poly.pdbx_seq_one_letter_code
_entity_poly.pdbx_strand_id
1 'polypeptide(L)'
;MEKCIFLKTQTIPITNHHSRLNKLEQIQTYFKKKKKILNIKLKSLSNIVSAINKLTNDIQVAAKDSSTMKPSKNPSSNLTPELRKLLADKHRARPIWQRTHYPDDKSRYNMLSNKLKFLLKIYKNSHFGAKQNQSFD
;
A
#
# COMPACT_ATOMS: atom_id res chain seq x y z
N MET A 1 28.06 18.56 -33.64
CA MET A 1 27.08 17.45 -33.73
C MET A 1 27.12 16.66 -32.42
N GLU A 2 26.43 17.14 -31.40
CA GLU A 2 26.33 16.43 -30.12
C GLU A 2 25.08 15.55 -30.14
N LYS A 3 25.28 14.24 -30.01
CA LYS A 3 24.20 13.25 -30.03
C LYS A 3 23.51 13.25 -28.66
N CYS A 4 22.32 13.85 -28.58
CA CYS A 4 21.45 13.69 -27.41
C CYS A 4 21.02 12.22 -27.29
N ILE A 5 21.54 11.54 -26.27
CA ILE A 5 21.13 10.17 -25.92
C ILE A 5 19.77 10.27 -25.24
N PHE A 6 18.71 10.01 -26.00
CA PHE A 6 17.34 9.92 -25.48
C PHE A 6 17.22 8.70 -24.56
N LEU A 7 17.40 8.90 -23.26
CA LEU A 7 17.15 7.87 -22.26
C LEU A 7 15.65 7.60 -22.22
N LYS A 8 15.24 6.48 -22.80
CA LYS A 8 13.89 5.91 -22.76
C LYS A 8 13.49 5.73 -21.29
N THR A 9 12.73 6.67 -20.74
CA THR A 9 12.18 6.53 -19.40
C THR A 9 11.08 5.48 -19.45
N GLN A 10 11.34 4.30 -18.91
CA GLN A 10 10.29 3.35 -18.56
C GLN A 10 9.37 4.02 -17.53
N THR A 11 8.19 4.44 -17.97
CA THR A 11 7.13 4.93 -17.09
C THR A 11 6.65 3.77 -16.25
N ILE A 12 7.13 3.69 -15.01
CA ILE A 12 6.53 2.81 -14.01
C ILE A 12 5.17 3.43 -13.66
N PRO A 13 4.03 2.76 -13.92
CA PRO A 13 2.73 3.31 -13.59
C PRO A 13 2.69 3.60 -12.09
N ILE A 14 2.35 4.85 -11.75
CA ILE A 14 2.18 5.29 -10.38
C ILE A 14 0.85 4.72 -9.89
N THR A 15 0.83 3.46 -9.44
CA THR A 15 -0.30 2.95 -8.66
C THR A 15 -0.16 3.45 -7.23
N ASN A 16 -0.51 4.71 -6.99
CA ASN A 16 -0.57 5.25 -5.64
C ASN A 16 -1.93 5.91 -5.37
N HIS A 17 -2.93 5.06 -5.20
CA HIS A 17 -4.19 5.36 -4.51
C HIS A 17 -4.73 4.03 -3.97
N HIS A 18 -4.15 3.48 -2.91
CA HIS A 18 -4.65 2.21 -2.35
C HIS A 18 -5.20 2.34 -0.93
N SER A 19 -4.88 3.37 -0.16
CA SER A 19 -5.35 3.46 1.24
C SER A 19 -6.79 3.99 1.39
N ARG A 20 -7.24 4.96 0.58
CA ARG A 20 -8.62 5.49 0.63
C ARG A 20 -9.63 4.64 -0.14
N LEU A 21 -9.25 4.08 -1.30
CA LEU A 21 -10.11 3.20 -2.09
C LEU A 21 -10.44 1.90 -1.33
N ASN A 22 -9.47 1.36 -0.59
CA ASN A 22 -9.67 0.17 0.22
C ASN A 22 -10.78 0.30 1.28
N LYS A 23 -11.07 1.48 1.84
CA LYS A 23 -12.08 1.60 2.90
C LYS A 23 -13.50 1.57 2.35
N LEU A 24 -13.75 2.31 1.26
CA LEU A 24 -15.05 2.28 0.57
C LEU A 24 -15.30 0.91 -0.08
N GLU A 25 -14.27 0.31 -0.68
CA GLU A 25 -14.35 -1.05 -1.23
C GLU A 25 -14.56 -2.10 -0.15
N GLN A 26 -13.97 -1.95 1.04
CA GLN A 26 -14.22 -2.84 2.19
C GLN A 26 -15.66 -2.74 2.70
N ILE A 27 -16.22 -1.53 2.76
CA ILE A 27 -17.62 -1.32 3.13
C ILE A 27 -18.54 -1.95 2.07
N GLN A 28 -18.29 -1.69 0.79
CA GLN A 28 -19.06 -2.27 -0.31
C GLN A 28 -18.98 -3.81 -0.33
N THR A 29 -17.79 -4.39 -0.13
CA THR A 29 -17.62 -5.84 -0.05
C THR A 29 -18.25 -6.44 1.19
N TYR A 30 -18.25 -5.74 2.34
CA TYR A 30 -19.01 -6.16 3.53
C TYR A 30 -20.50 -6.29 3.22
N PHE A 31 -21.10 -5.29 2.59
CA PHE A 31 -22.53 -5.32 2.20
C PHE A 31 -22.82 -6.33 1.08
N LYS A 32 -21.89 -6.54 0.16
CA LYS A 32 -22.03 -7.56 -0.91
C LYS A 32 -21.90 -8.98 -0.37
N LYS A 33 -21.05 -9.20 0.64
CA LYS A 33 -20.80 -10.50 1.30
C LYS A 33 -21.87 -10.85 2.32
N LYS A 34 -22.22 -9.91 3.22
CA LYS A 34 -23.43 -10.00 4.05
C LYS A 34 -24.60 -9.60 3.17
N LYS A 35 -25.10 -10.52 2.35
CA LYS A 35 -26.34 -10.37 1.59
C LYS A 35 -27.50 -10.15 2.57
N LYS A 36 -27.67 -8.92 3.06
CA LYS A 36 -28.61 -8.61 4.13
C LYS A 36 -29.96 -8.34 3.48
N ILE A 37 -30.78 -9.38 3.43
CA ILE A 37 -32.17 -9.27 3.01
C ILE A 37 -32.84 -8.33 4.02
N LEU A 38 -33.14 -7.10 3.60
CA LEU A 38 -33.97 -6.18 4.36
C LEU A 38 -35.43 -6.61 4.18
N ASN A 39 -35.78 -7.79 4.68
CA ASN A 39 -37.16 -8.29 4.66
C ASN A 39 -37.99 -7.64 5.78
N ILE A 40 -38.02 -6.30 5.81
CA ILE A 40 -38.78 -5.53 6.79
C ILE A 40 -39.96 -4.92 6.05
N LYS A 41 -41.18 -5.30 6.44
CA LYS A 41 -42.42 -4.83 5.80
C LYS A 41 -42.64 -3.35 6.14
N LEU A 42 -42.51 -2.44 5.18
CA LEU A 42 -42.68 -0.98 5.36
C LEU A 42 -44.16 -0.52 5.41
N LYS A 43 -45.07 -1.36 5.92
CA LYS A 43 -46.53 -1.11 5.87
C LYS A 43 -47.06 -0.23 7.00
N SER A 44 -46.32 -0.09 8.10
CA SER A 44 -46.72 0.71 9.26
C SER A 44 -45.60 1.67 9.66
N LEU A 45 -45.97 2.78 10.30
CA LEU A 45 -45.02 3.77 10.78
C LEU A 45 -43.97 3.14 11.73
N SER A 46 -44.39 2.26 12.63
CA SER A 46 -43.50 1.52 13.53
C SER A 46 -42.49 0.67 12.76
N ASN A 47 -42.92 0.01 11.69
CA ASN A 47 -42.01 -0.80 10.86
C ASN A 47 -41.02 0.06 10.08
N ILE A 48 -41.42 1.25 9.64
CA ILE A 48 -40.53 2.21 8.96
C ILE A 48 -39.45 2.70 9.93
N VAL A 49 -39.83 3.12 11.14
CA VAL A 49 -38.89 3.55 12.18
C VAL A 49 -37.91 2.42 12.54
N SER A 50 -38.41 1.19 12.69
CA SER A 50 -37.57 0.02 12.94
C SER A 50 -36.61 -0.27 11.80
N ALA A 51 -37.05 -0.10 10.54
CA ALA A 51 -36.19 -0.27 9.37
C ALA A 51 -35.07 0.77 9.31
N ILE A 52 -35.37 2.03 9.62
CA ILE A 52 -34.39 3.13 9.69
C ILE A 52 -33.34 2.84 10.76
N ASN A 53 -33.77 2.46 11.97
CA ASN A 53 -32.85 2.14 13.07
C ASN A 53 -31.96 0.96 12.72
N LYS A 54 -32.53 -0.09 12.12
CA LYS A 54 -31.77 -1.27 11.70
C LYS A 54 -30.75 -0.93 10.61
N LEU A 55 -31.10 -0.13 9.62
CA LEU A 55 -30.18 0.32 8.58
C LEU A 55 -29.05 1.17 9.17
N THR A 56 -29.39 2.09 10.07
CA THR A 56 -28.41 2.98 10.72
C THR A 56 -27.39 2.18 11.54
N ASN A 57 -27.87 1.23 12.34
CA ASN A 57 -27.00 0.34 13.12
C ASN A 57 -26.12 -0.53 12.21
N ASP A 58 -26.66 -1.03 11.10
CA ASP A 58 -25.89 -1.83 10.14
C ASP A 58 -24.76 -1.03 9.49
N ILE A 59 -25.00 0.22 9.13
CA ILE A 59 -23.98 1.14 8.61
C ILE A 59 -22.91 1.40 9.68
N GLN A 60 -23.32 1.69 10.91
CA GLN A 60 -22.39 1.97 12.01
C GLN A 60 -21.50 0.76 12.33
N VAL A 61 -22.09 -0.44 12.40
CA VAL A 61 -21.35 -1.69 12.63
C VAL A 61 -20.37 -1.96 11.47
N ALA A 62 -20.82 -1.82 10.21
CA ALA A 62 -19.94 -1.99 9.05
C ALA A 62 -18.77 -0.99 9.04
N ALA A 63 -19.04 0.26 9.40
CA ALA A 63 -18.01 1.30 9.50
C ALA A 63 -17.00 0.99 10.61
N LYS A 64 -17.47 0.47 11.76
CA LYS A 64 -16.60 0.04 12.87
C LYS A 64 -15.75 -1.17 12.49
N ASP A 65 -16.36 -2.20 11.92
CA ASP A 65 -15.71 -3.44 11.47
C ASP A 65 -14.67 -3.18 10.36
N SER A 66 -14.89 -2.19 9.50
CA SER A 66 -13.92 -1.78 8.46
C SER A 66 -12.85 -0.82 8.96
N SER A 67 -13.05 -0.22 10.14
CA SER A 67 -12.10 0.70 10.77
C SER A 67 -11.14 0.03 11.73
N THR A 68 -11.35 -1.25 12.07
CA THR A 68 -10.30 -2.06 12.70
C THR A 68 -9.18 -2.22 11.69
N MET A 69 -8.24 -1.27 11.72
CA MET A 69 -6.95 -1.39 11.08
C MET A 69 -6.38 -2.72 11.57
N LYS A 70 -6.34 -3.72 10.68
CA LYS A 70 -5.56 -4.93 10.95
C LYS A 70 -4.19 -4.43 11.43
N PRO A 71 -3.66 -4.93 12.56
CA PRO A 71 -2.34 -4.51 13.01
C PRO A 71 -1.43 -4.66 11.80
N SER A 72 -0.84 -3.53 11.39
CA SER A 72 0.11 -3.50 10.28
C SER A 72 1.12 -4.58 10.60
N LYS A 73 1.08 -5.71 9.88
CA LYS A 73 2.19 -6.67 9.88
C LYS A 73 3.33 -5.88 9.31
N ASN A 74 4.08 -5.17 10.15
CA ASN A 74 5.14 -4.27 9.75
C ASN A 74 6.10 -5.10 8.89
N PRO A 75 6.08 -4.97 7.56
CA PRO A 75 6.98 -5.75 6.71
C PRO A 75 8.44 -5.31 6.93
N SER A 76 8.63 -4.21 7.68
CA SER A 76 9.90 -3.65 8.09
C SER A 76 10.60 -4.41 9.21
N SER A 77 9.98 -5.40 9.88
CA SER A 77 10.65 -6.15 10.96
C SER A 77 11.84 -6.98 10.44
N ASN A 78 11.80 -7.37 9.17
CA ASN A 78 12.81 -8.23 8.55
C ASN A 78 13.89 -7.45 7.79
N LEU A 79 13.81 -6.11 7.74
CA LEU A 79 14.75 -5.27 7.01
C LEU A 79 15.80 -4.68 7.96
N THR A 80 17.06 -4.69 7.52
CA THR A 80 18.16 -4.03 8.24
C THR A 80 17.84 -2.54 8.43
N PRO A 81 18.29 -1.91 9.54
CA PRO A 81 18.07 -0.49 9.79
C PRO A 81 18.51 0.41 8.62
N GLU A 82 19.60 0.05 7.94
CA GLU A 82 20.10 0.78 6.77
C GLU A 82 19.12 0.74 5.59
N LEU A 83 18.55 -0.42 5.27
CA LEU A 83 17.56 -0.55 4.20
C LEU A 83 16.29 0.25 4.51
N ARG A 84 15.86 0.27 5.78
CA ARG A 84 14.71 1.08 6.22
C ARG A 84 14.98 2.58 6.02
N LYS A 85 16.17 3.05 6.39
CA LYS A 85 16.59 4.44 6.19
C LYS A 85 16.61 4.81 4.71
N LEU A 86 17.23 3.99 3.86
CA LEU A 86 17.29 4.23 2.42
C LEU A 86 15.92 4.25 1.75
N LEU A 87 15.00 3.38 2.19
CA LEU A 87 13.64 3.38 1.69
C LEU A 87 12.90 4.66 2.07
N ALA A 88 13.03 5.11 3.32
CA ALA A 88 12.46 6.37 3.79
C ALA A 88 13.04 7.57 3.03
N ASP A 89 14.36 7.62 2.84
CA ASP A 89 15.03 8.70 2.11
C ASP A 89 14.61 8.75 0.64
N LYS A 90 14.52 7.58 -0.02
CA LYS A 90 13.99 7.47 -1.39
C LYS A 90 12.54 7.94 -1.47
N HIS A 91 11.70 7.53 -0.52
CA HIS A 91 10.29 7.96 -0.44
C HIS A 91 10.16 9.47 -0.24
N ARG A 92 11.07 10.10 0.50
CA ARG A 92 11.13 11.57 0.66
C ARG A 92 11.67 12.28 -0.60
N ALA A 93 12.65 11.70 -1.28
CA ALA A 93 13.24 12.29 -2.49
C ALA A 93 12.29 12.28 -3.70
N ARG A 94 11.43 11.27 -3.81
CA ARG A 94 10.46 11.15 -4.91
C ARG A 94 9.50 12.35 -5.04
N PRO A 95 8.73 12.76 -4.01
CA PRO A 95 7.83 13.89 -4.13
C PRO A 95 8.57 15.21 -4.33
N ILE A 96 9.80 15.35 -3.83
CA ILE A 96 10.64 16.53 -4.09
C ILE A 96 10.90 16.62 -5.59
N TRP A 97 11.47 15.58 -6.21
CA TRP A 97 11.71 15.54 -7.65
C TRP A 97 10.42 15.71 -8.47
N GLN A 98 9.31 15.08 -8.08
CA GLN A 98 8.04 15.21 -8.78
C GLN A 98 7.45 16.63 -8.71
N ARG A 99 7.81 17.40 -7.68
CA ARG A 99 7.35 18.79 -7.52
C ARG A 99 8.27 19.78 -8.22
N THR A 100 9.57 19.61 -8.08
CA THR A 100 10.57 20.57 -8.58
C THR A 100 10.98 20.31 -10.02
N HIS A 101 10.92 19.05 -10.47
CA HIS A 101 11.46 18.58 -11.75
C HIS A 101 12.94 18.90 -11.99
N TYR A 102 13.69 19.30 -10.96
CA TYR A 102 15.10 19.67 -11.12
C TYR A 102 16.00 18.45 -11.36
N PRO A 103 17.03 18.58 -12.22
CA PRO A 103 17.99 17.50 -12.49
C PRO A 103 18.68 16.99 -11.22
N ASP A 104 19.04 17.88 -10.29
CA ASP A 104 19.71 17.50 -9.05
C ASP A 104 18.83 16.65 -8.14
N ASP A 105 17.55 17.01 -8.02
CA ASP A 105 16.57 16.23 -7.26
C ASP A 105 16.33 14.84 -7.89
N LYS A 106 16.33 14.78 -9.24
CA LYS A 106 16.27 13.51 -9.98
C LYS A 106 17.51 12.67 -9.72
N SER A 107 18.69 13.26 -9.76
CA SER A 107 19.97 12.60 -9.47
C SER A 107 19.99 12.04 -8.06
N ARG A 108 19.53 12.82 -7.07
CA ARG A 108 19.41 12.37 -5.68
C ARG A 108 18.45 11.19 -5.53
N TYR A 109 17.26 11.26 -6.14
CA TYR A 109 16.30 10.15 -6.14
C TYR A 109 16.87 8.88 -6.81
N ASN A 110 17.56 9.03 -7.93
CA ASN A 110 18.18 7.93 -8.67
C ASN A 110 19.31 7.28 -7.88
N MET A 111 20.19 8.09 -7.27
CA MET A 111 21.28 7.61 -6.41
C MET A 111 20.73 6.74 -5.27
N LEU A 112 19.71 7.23 -4.55
CA LEU A 112 19.05 6.48 -3.47
C LEU A 112 18.41 5.19 -3.99
N SER A 113 17.78 5.24 -5.16
CA SER A 113 17.18 4.07 -5.81
C SER A 113 18.20 3.01 -6.21
N ASN A 114 19.35 3.42 -6.75
CA ASN A 114 20.42 2.51 -7.16
C ASN A 114 21.12 1.90 -5.96
N LYS A 115 21.42 2.70 -4.93
CA LYS A 115 21.98 2.21 -3.66
C LYS A 115 21.06 1.18 -3.01
N LEU A 116 19.75 1.43 -2.99
CA LEU A 116 18.77 0.47 -2.49
C LEU A 116 18.77 -0.84 -3.29
N LYS A 117 18.74 -0.77 -4.63
CA LYS A 117 18.80 -1.98 -5.49
C LYS A 117 20.06 -2.80 -5.24
N PHE A 118 21.21 -2.15 -5.12
CA PHE A 118 22.48 -2.79 -4.87
C PHE A 118 22.49 -3.53 -3.52
N LEU A 119 22.08 -2.87 -2.44
CA LEU A 119 22.03 -3.50 -1.12
C LEU A 119 21.00 -4.63 -1.04
N LEU A 120 19.85 -4.51 -1.70
CA LEU A 120 18.88 -5.61 -1.79
C LEU A 120 19.45 -6.82 -2.53
N LYS A 121 20.26 -6.60 -3.58
CA LYS A 121 20.96 -7.67 -4.29
C LYS A 121 21.98 -8.37 -3.37
N ILE A 122 22.77 -7.61 -2.61
CA ILE A 122 23.71 -8.16 -1.62
C ILE A 122 22.95 -8.97 -0.56
N TYR A 123 21.94 -8.36 0.06
CA TYR A 123 21.15 -9.01 1.10
C TYR A 123 20.53 -10.32 0.62
N LYS A 124 19.99 -10.33 -0.60
CA LYS A 124 19.49 -11.56 -1.24
C LYS A 124 20.62 -12.59 -1.38
N ASN A 125 21.75 -12.22 -1.98
CA ASN A 125 22.85 -13.16 -2.21
C ASN A 125 23.44 -13.73 -0.90
N SER A 126 23.55 -12.92 0.15
CA SER A 126 24.00 -13.39 1.47
C SER A 126 22.99 -14.35 2.11
N HIS A 127 21.69 -14.06 2.02
CA HIS A 127 20.65 -14.88 2.65
C HIS A 127 20.37 -16.20 1.88
N PHE A 128 20.57 -16.23 0.56
CA PHE A 128 20.39 -17.43 -0.27
C PHE A 128 21.69 -18.21 -0.51
N GLY A 129 22.85 -17.56 -0.46
CA GLY A 129 24.17 -18.21 -0.56
C GLY A 129 24.58 -18.98 0.69
N ALA A 130 24.12 -18.56 1.87
CA ALA A 130 24.40 -19.24 3.14
C ALA A 130 23.61 -20.57 3.33
N LYS A 131 22.60 -20.85 2.49
CA LYS A 131 21.81 -22.09 2.57
C LYS A 131 22.40 -23.27 1.78
N GLN A 132 23.58 -23.12 1.17
CA GLN A 132 24.22 -24.18 0.38
C GLN A 132 25.32 -24.96 1.13
N ASN A 133 25.55 -24.67 2.43
CA ASN A 133 26.54 -25.37 3.27
C ASN A 133 25.92 -26.06 4.49
N GLN A 134 24.71 -26.63 4.36
CA GLN A 134 24.09 -27.51 5.35
C GLN A 134 23.52 -28.75 4.66
N SER A 135 24.40 -29.56 4.08
CA SER A 135 24.17 -30.97 3.81
C SER A 135 25.54 -31.59 3.53
N PHE A 136 25.93 -32.49 4.43
CA PHE A 136 26.93 -33.57 4.39
C PHE A 136 27.69 -33.57 5.72
N ASP A 137 27.07 -34.22 6.70
CA ASP A 137 27.67 -35.25 7.55
C ASP A 137 26.54 -36.21 7.96
#